data_AF-A0A834ZZI4-F1
#
_entry.id   AF-A0A834ZZI4-F1
#
_cell.length_a   1.000
_cell.length_b   1.000
_cell.length_c   1.000
_cell.angle_alpha   90.00
_cell.angle_beta   90.00
_cell.angle_gamma   90.00
#
_symmetry.space_group_name_H-M   'P 1'
#
loop_
_entity.id
_entity.type
_entity.pdbx_description
1 polymer ?
#
loop_
_entity_poly.entity_id
_entity_poly.type
_entity_poly.pdbx_seq_one_letter_code
_entity_poly.pdbx_strand_id
1 'polypeptide(L)'
;MQHIPATVEEQLLLKSIKEECPWENLPKRLQSTLSSKEEWHRRVIDHCIKKRLQWNSCFARKVCKEGEYYEEMMRYLRKNLALFPYHLAEYVCRVMRVSPFRYYCDMIFEVMKNEQPYDSIPNFTAGDALRLTGIGRNEFIDIMNKCRSKISDAFAGA
;
A
#
# COMPACT_ATOMS: atom_id res chain seq x y z
N MET A 1 -19.46 8.52 -4.69
CA MET A 1 -18.67 7.85 -5.73
C MET A 1 -19.65 7.07 -6.60
N GLN A 2 -19.76 7.40 -7.89
CA GLN A 2 -20.56 6.60 -8.82
C GLN A 2 -19.86 5.25 -8.99
N HIS A 3 -20.53 4.17 -8.62
CA HIS A 3 -20.02 2.82 -8.84
C HIS A 3 -20.15 2.53 -10.33
N ILE A 4 -19.10 2.84 -11.10
CA ILE A 4 -19.03 2.44 -12.50
C ILE A 4 -19.18 0.91 -12.52
N PRO A 5 -20.16 0.34 -13.26
CA PRO A 5 -20.32 -1.09 -13.34
C PRO A 5 -19.02 -1.73 -13.82
N ALA A 6 -18.52 -2.71 -13.09
CA ALA A 6 -17.36 -3.49 -13.52
C ALA A 6 -17.65 -4.07 -14.91
N THR A 7 -16.77 -3.80 -15.87
CA THR A 7 -16.92 -4.31 -17.24
C THR A 7 -17.01 -5.85 -17.20
N VAL A 8 -17.62 -6.46 -18.24
CA VAL A 8 -17.70 -7.92 -18.33
C VAL A 8 -16.31 -8.57 -18.22
N GLU A 9 -15.28 -7.90 -18.71
CA GLU A 9 -13.88 -8.35 -18.61
C GLU A 9 -13.35 -8.27 -17.18
N GLU A 10 -13.62 -7.17 -16.46
CA GLU A 10 -13.27 -7.03 -15.04
C GLU A 10 -13.91 -8.14 -14.20
N GLN A 11 -15.18 -8.46 -14.46
CA GLN A 11 -15.89 -9.55 -13.78
C GLN A 11 -15.26 -10.92 -14.06
N LEU A 12 -14.90 -11.18 -15.33
CA LEU A 12 -14.26 -12.44 -15.74
C LEU A 12 -12.86 -12.59 -15.15
N LEU A 13 -12.10 -11.49 -15.08
CA LEU A 13 -10.80 -11.40 -14.43
C LEU A 13 -10.94 -11.75 -12.95
N LEU A 14 -11.85 -11.08 -12.23
CA LEU A 14 -12.08 -11.32 -10.80
C LEU A 14 -12.52 -12.76 -10.52
N LYS A 15 -13.37 -13.33 -11.38
CA LYS A 15 -13.78 -14.74 -11.30
C LYS A 15 -12.56 -15.66 -11.42
N SER A 16 -11.73 -15.43 -12.44
CA SER A 16 -10.54 -16.24 -12.71
C SER A 16 -9.50 -16.18 -11.57
N ILE A 17 -9.36 -15.01 -10.92
CA ILE A 17 -8.50 -14.87 -9.73
C ILE A 17 -9.07 -15.65 -8.54
N LYS A 18 -10.38 -15.55 -8.29
CA LYS A 18 -11.05 -16.25 -7.17
C LYS A 18 -10.98 -17.78 -7.32
N GLU A 19 -11.05 -18.27 -8.54
CA GLU A 19 -10.93 -19.70 -8.88
C GLU A 19 -9.46 -20.17 -8.92
N GLU A 20 -8.50 -19.29 -8.63
CA GLU A 20 -7.05 -19.55 -8.73
C GLU A 20 -6.63 -20.12 -10.09
N CYS A 21 -7.26 -19.62 -11.16
CA CYS A 21 -7.07 -20.14 -12.51
C CYS A 21 -5.66 -19.82 -13.03
N PRO A 22 -4.84 -20.82 -13.41
CA PRO A 22 -3.53 -20.59 -13.99
C PRO A 22 -3.63 -19.98 -15.38
N TRP A 23 -2.58 -19.31 -15.83
CA TRP A 23 -2.52 -18.62 -17.12
C TRP A 23 -2.99 -19.49 -18.29
N GLU A 24 -2.52 -20.74 -18.31
CA GLU A 24 -2.76 -21.72 -19.37
C GLU A 24 -4.25 -22.08 -19.50
N ASN A 25 -5.03 -21.94 -18.43
CA ASN A 25 -6.45 -22.27 -18.38
C ASN A 25 -7.36 -21.03 -18.46
N LEU A 26 -6.78 -19.83 -18.61
CA LEU A 26 -7.58 -18.63 -18.77
C LEU A 26 -8.40 -18.65 -20.06
N PRO A 27 -9.60 -18.03 -20.07
CA PRO A 27 -10.35 -17.80 -21.29
C PRO A 27 -9.47 -17.10 -22.34
N LYS A 28 -9.51 -17.56 -23.60
CA LYS A 28 -8.70 -17.00 -24.71
C LYS A 28 -8.83 -15.48 -24.83
N ARG A 29 -10.04 -14.95 -24.59
CA ARG A 29 -10.28 -13.50 -24.54
C ARG A 29 -9.39 -12.80 -23.52
N LEU A 30 -9.27 -13.33 -22.29
CA LEU A 30 -8.41 -12.74 -21.27
C LEU A 30 -6.93 -12.88 -21.60
N GLN A 31 -6.51 -14.02 -22.17
CA GLN A 31 -5.12 -14.18 -22.62
C GLN A 31 -4.76 -13.14 -23.70
N SER A 32 -5.67 -12.89 -24.66
CA SER A 32 -5.48 -11.86 -25.67
C SER A 32 -5.42 -10.44 -25.08
N THR A 33 -6.26 -10.12 -24.09
CA THR A 33 -6.26 -8.80 -23.44
C THR A 33 -5.02 -8.55 -22.57
N LEU A 34 -4.59 -9.55 -21.80
CA LEU A 34 -3.46 -9.43 -20.87
C LEU A 34 -2.09 -9.60 -21.55
N SER A 35 -2.06 -10.11 -22.78
CA SER A 35 -0.90 -10.29 -23.66
C SER A 35 0.26 -11.17 -23.14
N SER A 36 0.36 -11.45 -21.84
CA SER A 36 1.43 -12.26 -21.24
C SER A 36 1.06 -12.90 -19.90
N LYS A 37 1.75 -13.98 -19.56
CA LYS A 37 1.66 -14.65 -18.25
C LYS A 37 2.11 -13.73 -17.11
N GLU A 38 3.11 -12.90 -17.38
CA GLU A 38 3.68 -11.93 -16.44
C GLU A 38 2.67 -10.84 -16.08
N GLU A 39 1.93 -10.31 -17.07
CA GLU A 39 0.83 -9.37 -16.80
C GLU A 39 -0.28 -10.04 -15.98
N TRP A 40 -0.62 -11.31 -16.26
CA TRP A 40 -1.59 -12.04 -15.42
C TRP A 40 -1.12 -12.17 -13.97
N HIS A 41 0.13 -12.58 -13.76
CA HIS A 41 0.71 -12.67 -12.41
C HIS A 41 0.65 -11.31 -11.70
N ARG A 42 0.96 -10.20 -12.39
CA ARG A 42 0.80 -8.85 -11.84
C ARG A 42 -0.64 -8.55 -11.42
N ARG A 43 -1.64 -8.89 -12.23
CA ARG A 43 -3.07 -8.71 -11.86
C ARG A 43 -3.47 -9.53 -10.63
N VAL A 44 -2.98 -10.77 -10.52
CA VAL A 44 -3.22 -11.64 -9.37
C VAL A 44 -2.63 -11.01 -8.09
N ILE A 45 -1.38 -10.58 -8.14
CA ILE A 45 -0.67 -9.96 -7.02
C ILE A 45 -1.38 -8.68 -6.58
N ASP A 46 -1.66 -7.78 -7.52
CA ASP A 46 -2.38 -6.52 -7.28
C ASP A 46 -3.73 -6.74 -6.62
N HIS A 47 -4.51 -7.71 -7.12
CA HIS A 47 -5.80 -8.04 -6.53
C HIS A 47 -5.67 -8.48 -5.07
N CYS A 48 -4.75 -9.41 -4.80
CA CYS A 48 -4.54 -9.93 -3.45
C CYS A 48 -4.05 -8.83 -2.49
N ILE A 49 -3.14 -7.95 -2.94
CA ILE A 49 -2.62 -6.82 -2.17
C ILE A 49 -3.70 -5.79 -1.86
N LYS A 50 -4.51 -5.39 -2.86
CA LYS A 50 -5.63 -4.46 -2.67
C LYS A 50 -6.65 -4.98 -1.66
N LYS A 51 -6.81 -6.30 -1.59
CA LYS A 51 -7.65 -7.00 -0.60
C LYS A 51 -6.92 -7.32 0.71
N ARG A 52 -5.61 -7.04 0.81
CA ARG A 52 -4.74 -7.26 1.97
C ARG A 52 -4.76 -8.71 2.47
N LEU A 53 -4.78 -9.66 1.55
CA LEU A 53 -4.85 -11.08 1.87
C LEU A 53 -3.52 -11.61 2.43
N GLN A 54 -3.57 -12.63 3.29
CA GLN A 54 -2.36 -13.32 3.74
C GLN A 54 -1.78 -14.12 2.58
N TRP A 55 -0.46 -14.07 2.39
CA TRP A 55 0.20 -14.68 1.22
C TRP A 55 -0.12 -16.18 1.10
N ASN A 56 0.08 -16.94 2.17
CA ASN A 56 -0.13 -18.39 2.21
C ASN A 56 -1.59 -18.82 1.95
N SER A 57 -2.56 -17.91 2.09
CA SER A 57 -3.99 -18.18 1.93
C SER A 57 -4.58 -17.60 0.64
N CYS A 58 -3.78 -16.99 -0.23
CA CYS A 58 -4.27 -16.36 -1.45
C CYS A 58 -3.50 -16.81 -2.69
N PHE A 59 -4.05 -16.50 -3.86
CA PHE A 59 -3.51 -16.97 -5.13
C PHE A 59 -2.08 -16.50 -5.41
N ALA A 60 -1.68 -15.36 -4.83
CA ALA A 60 -0.34 -14.80 -4.96
C ALA A 60 0.78 -15.81 -4.63
N ARG A 61 0.54 -16.77 -3.72
CA ARG A 61 1.51 -17.83 -3.36
C ARG A 61 1.99 -18.70 -4.52
N LYS A 62 1.18 -18.81 -5.57
CA LYS A 62 1.52 -19.60 -6.77
C LYS A 62 2.30 -18.80 -7.82
N VAL A 63 2.38 -17.47 -7.67
CA VAL A 63 2.91 -16.58 -8.72
C VAL A 63 4.05 -15.67 -8.25
N CYS A 64 4.29 -15.53 -6.94
CA CYS A 64 5.41 -14.75 -6.39
C CYS A 64 5.87 -15.30 -5.03
N LYS A 65 7.09 -14.93 -4.61
CA LYS A 65 7.62 -15.31 -3.30
C LYS A 65 6.99 -14.49 -2.18
N GLU A 66 6.94 -15.06 -0.98
CA GLU A 66 6.34 -14.42 0.20
C GLU A 66 6.97 -13.05 0.53
N GLY A 67 8.31 -12.95 0.49
CA GLY A 67 9.02 -11.69 0.71
C GLY A 67 8.64 -10.59 -0.29
N GLU A 68 8.70 -10.90 -1.59
CA GLU A 68 8.33 -9.98 -2.68
C GLU A 68 6.88 -9.48 -2.53
N TYR A 69 5.97 -10.37 -2.16
CA TYR A 69 4.56 -10.06 -1.95
C TYR A 69 4.35 -9.04 -0.83
N TYR A 70 4.93 -9.28 0.36
CA TYR A 70 4.74 -8.37 1.48
C TYR A 70 5.53 -7.06 1.32
N GLU A 71 6.67 -7.08 0.64
CA GLU A 71 7.37 -5.83 0.25
C GLU A 71 6.49 -4.95 -0.64
N GLU A 72 5.89 -5.52 -1.68
CA GLU A 72 4.96 -4.81 -2.56
C GLU A 72 3.70 -4.37 -1.81
N MET A 73 3.15 -5.21 -0.93
CA MET A 73 2.01 -4.84 -0.10
C MET A 73 2.33 -3.63 0.79
N MET A 74 3.47 -3.64 1.47
CA MET A 74 3.85 -2.54 2.36
C MET A 74 4.12 -1.24 1.58
N ARG A 75 4.69 -1.34 0.37
CA ARG A 75 4.84 -0.21 -0.56
C ARG A 75 3.48 0.34 -0.97
N TYR A 76 2.55 -0.53 -1.37
CA TYR A 76 1.18 -0.16 -1.73
C TYR A 76 0.45 0.52 -0.56
N LEU A 77 0.49 -0.07 0.64
CA LEU A 77 -0.21 0.47 1.81
C LEU A 77 0.31 1.86 2.21
N ARG A 78 1.63 2.07 2.26
CA ARG A 78 2.21 3.38 2.57
C ARG A 78 1.85 4.43 1.52
N LYS A 79 2.00 4.10 0.23
CA LYS A 79 1.64 5.01 -0.88
C LYS A 79 0.18 5.47 -0.81
N ASN A 80 -0.72 4.63 -0.31
CA ASN A 80 -2.14 4.92 -0.16
C ASN A 80 -2.52 5.43 1.24
N LEU A 81 -1.54 5.77 2.09
CA LEU A 81 -1.74 6.24 3.48
C LEU A 81 -2.67 5.31 4.29
N ALA A 82 -2.55 4.01 4.04
CA ALA A 82 -3.42 3.00 4.63
C ALA A 82 -2.98 2.64 6.04
N LEU A 83 -3.94 2.29 6.90
CA LEU A 83 -3.70 1.71 8.21
C LEU A 83 -2.71 0.53 8.14
N PHE A 84 -1.83 0.42 9.13
CA PHE A 84 -0.95 -0.72 9.30
C PHE A 84 -1.74 -2.04 9.26
N PRO A 85 -1.27 -3.08 8.54
CA PRO A 85 -2.02 -4.33 8.39
C PRO A 85 -1.87 -5.21 9.65
N TYR A 86 -2.60 -4.88 10.72
CA TYR A 86 -2.51 -5.57 12.01
C TYR A 86 -2.80 -7.07 11.95
N HIS A 87 -3.68 -7.52 11.08
CA HIS A 87 -3.96 -8.95 10.86
C HIS A 87 -2.77 -9.70 10.24
N LEU A 88 -1.80 -8.99 9.67
CA LEU A 88 -0.56 -9.53 9.10
C LEU A 88 0.66 -9.20 9.98
N ALA A 89 0.43 -8.68 11.20
CA ALA A 89 1.48 -8.19 12.08
C ALA A 89 2.53 -9.25 12.43
N GLU A 90 2.14 -10.53 12.49
CA GLU A 90 3.10 -11.60 12.78
C GLU A 90 4.24 -11.61 11.76
N TYR A 91 3.93 -11.66 10.47
CA TYR A 91 4.93 -11.64 9.42
C TYR A 91 5.64 -10.29 9.34
N VAL A 92 4.87 -9.19 9.32
CA VAL A 92 5.43 -7.83 9.12
C VAL A 92 6.37 -7.44 10.28
N CYS A 93 6.02 -7.75 11.52
CA CYS A 93 6.86 -7.41 12.67
C CYS A 93 8.02 -8.40 12.84
N ARG A 94 7.79 -9.71 12.71
CA ARG A 94 8.84 -10.71 13.00
C ARG A 94 9.82 -10.90 11.85
N VAL A 95 9.30 -10.98 10.63
CA VAL A 95 10.11 -11.30 9.44
C VAL A 95 10.63 -10.01 8.81
N MET A 96 9.75 -9.05 8.47
CA MET A 96 10.18 -7.79 7.83
C MET A 96 10.79 -6.79 8.82
N ARG A 97 10.65 -7.01 10.12
CA ARG A 97 11.14 -6.12 11.19
C ARG A 97 10.60 -4.69 11.09
N VAL A 98 9.35 -4.56 10.65
CA VAL A 98 8.64 -3.29 10.60
C VAL A 98 7.60 -3.26 11.72
N SER A 99 7.82 -2.42 12.72
CA SER A 99 6.83 -2.17 13.77
C SER A 99 5.76 -1.16 13.29
N PRO A 100 4.55 -1.16 13.88
CA PRO A 100 3.54 -0.13 13.60
C PRO A 100 4.06 1.28 13.84
N PHE A 101 4.86 1.49 14.90
CA PHE A 101 5.51 2.77 15.18
C PHE A 101 6.37 3.23 13.99
N ARG A 102 7.29 2.38 13.54
CA ARG A 102 8.18 2.68 12.41
C ARG A 102 7.38 2.97 11.14
N TYR A 103 6.36 2.15 10.86
CA TYR A 103 5.50 2.33 9.70
C TYR A 103 4.84 3.72 9.66
N TYR A 104 4.30 4.20 10.78
CA TYR A 104 3.67 5.51 10.85
C TYR A 104 4.68 6.66 10.85
N CYS A 105 5.86 6.49 11.47
CA CYS A 105 6.94 7.47 11.33
C CYS A 105 7.36 7.64 9.87
N ASP A 106 7.58 6.54 9.14
CA ASP A 106 7.95 6.56 7.73
C ASP A 106 6.85 7.21 6.88
N MET A 107 5.58 6.88 7.13
CA MET A 107 4.44 7.49 6.43
C MET A 107 4.34 9.00 6.67
N ILE A 108 4.40 9.45 7.93
CA ILE A 108 4.33 10.88 8.27
C ILE A 108 5.51 11.62 7.62
N PHE A 109 6.71 11.04 7.67
CA PHE A 109 7.88 11.60 7.02
C PHE A 109 7.69 11.72 5.50
N GLU A 110 7.14 10.71 4.83
CA GLU A 110 6.82 10.76 3.39
C GLU A 110 5.80 11.86 3.07
N VAL A 111 4.75 12.03 3.89
CA VAL A 111 3.75 13.10 3.74
C VAL A 111 4.42 14.47 3.88
N MET A 112 5.26 14.67 4.90
CA MET A 112 6.02 15.90 5.10
C MET A 112 6.97 16.20 3.93
N LYS A 113 7.76 15.19 3.52
CA LYS A 113 8.75 15.30 2.45
C LYS A 113 8.12 15.68 1.11
N ASN A 114 6.92 15.19 0.84
CA ASN A 114 6.17 15.49 -0.38
C ASN A 114 5.27 16.74 -0.23
N GLU A 115 5.45 17.51 0.84
CA GLU A 115 4.70 18.74 1.16
C GLU A 115 3.18 18.55 1.15
N GLN A 116 2.72 17.33 1.43
CA GLN A 116 1.30 17.04 1.50
C GLN A 116 0.73 17.52 2.84
N PRO A 117 -0.50 18.04 2.86
CA PRO A 117 -1.14 18.45 4.12
C PRO A 117 -1.39 17.21 5.00
N TYR A 118 -1.34 17.38 6.32
CA TYR A 118 -1.69 16.33 7.28
C TYR A 118 -3.09 15.75 7.00
N ASP A 119 -4.03 16.60 6.57
CA ASP A 119 -5.42 16.23 6.25
C ASP A 119 -5.54 15.29 5.03
N SER A 120 -4.44 15.00 4.32
CA SER A 120 -4.40 13.93 3.32
C SER A 120 -4.41 12.52 3.92
N ILE A 121 -4.04 12.38 5.19
CA ILE A 121 -4.00 11.10 5.90
C ILE A 121 -5.43 10.72 6.31
N PRO A 122 -5.95 9.53 5.93
CA PRO A 122 -7.28 9.09 6.34
C PRO A 122 -7.47 9.06 7.85
N ASN A 123 -8.64 9.46 8.36
CA ASN A 123 -8.91 9.63 9.80
C ASN A 123 -8.48 8.45 10.69
N PHE A 124 -8.80 7.21 10.29
CA PHE A 124 -8.39 6.03 11.06
C PHE A 124 -6.88 5.82 11.07
N THR A 125 -6.21 6.09 9.95
CA THR A 125 -4.75 6.07 9.85
C THR A 125 -4.14 7.18 10.73
N ALA A 126 -4.68 8.40 10.65
CA ALA A 126 -4.20 9.55 11.42
C ALA A 126 -4.36 9.34 12.93
N GLY A 127 -5.52 8.82 13.38
CA GLY A 127 -5.75 8.50 14.79
C GLY A 127 -4.78 7.44 15.31
N ASP A 128 -4.47 6.42 14.49
CA ASP A 128 -3.53 5.38 14.87
C ASP A 128 -2.07 5.87 14.88
N ALA A 129 -1.71 6.70 13.91
CA ALA A 129 -0.42 7.37 13.84
C ALA A 129 -0.21 8.30 15.05
N LEU A 130 -1.21 9.11 15.41
CA LEU A 130 -1.19 9.95 16.62
C LEU A 130 -0.99 9.10 17.88
N ARG A 131 -1.76 8.02 18.03
CA ARG A 131 -1.67 7.12 19.19
C ARG A 131 -0.28 6.52 19.38
N LEU A 132 0.41 6.19 18.29
CA LEU A 132 1.71 5.51 18.34
C LEU A 132 2.89 6.47 18.34
N THR A 133 2.80 7.59 17.62
CA THR A 133 3.92 8.52 17.41
C THR A 133 3.83 9.80 18.22
N GLY A 134 2.63 10.15 18.71
CA GLY A 134 2.35 11.44 19.33
C GLY A 134 2.21 12.60 18.35
N ILE A 135 2.28 12.35 17.03
CA ILE A 135 2.21 13.40 16.01
C ILE A 135 0.79 13.54 15.50
N GLY A 136 0.10 14.56 16.01
CA GLY A 136 -1.17 15.04 15.48
C GLY A 136 -0.98 16.11 14.42
N ARG A 137 -2.09 16.73 14.02
CA ARG A 137 -2.12 17.80 13.03
C ARG A 137 -1.26 19.00 13.44
N ASN A 138 -1.32 19.40 14.71
CA ASN A 138 -0.61 20.57 15.20
C ASN A 138 0.90 20.30 15.26
N GLU A 139 1.30 19.15 15.81
CA GLU A 139 2.71 18.74 15.86
C GLU A 139 3.30 18.61 14.46
N PHE A 140 2.54 18.06 13.52
CA PHE A 140 2.95 18.00 12.11
C PHE A 140 3.23 19.38 11.52
N ILE A 141 2.30 20.33 11.69
CA ILE A 141 2.43 21.70 11.17
C ILE A 141 3.64 22.40 11.81
N ASP A 142 3.82 22.25 13.11
CA ASP A 142 4.95 22.83 13.84
C ASP A 142 6.29 22.28 13.35
N ILE A 143 6.39 20.98 13.12
CA ILE A 143 7.59 20.33 12.57
C ILE A 143 7.87 20.87 11.16
N MET A 144 6.86 20.91 10.28
CA MET A 144 7.01 21.41 8.91
C MET A 144 7.49 22.86 8.87
N ASN A 145 6.95 23.72 9.74
CA ASN A 145 7.35 25.12 9.81
C ASN A 145 8.78 25.29 10.35
N LYS A 146 9.18 24.51 11.37
CA LYS A 146 10.56 24.48 11.87
C LYS A 146 11.55 23.99 10.81
N CYS A 147 11.16 23.04 9.97
CA CYS A 147 11.99 22.57 8.86
C CYS A 147 12.19 23.65 7.79
N ARG A 148 11.12 24.40 7.45
CA ARG A 148 11.20 25.51 6.49
C ARG A 148 12.04 26.68 6.98
N SER A 149 11.90 27.07 8.26
CA SER A 149 12.66 28.20 8.80
C SER A 149 14.17 27.92 8.79
N LYS A 150 14.60 26.71 9.15
CA LYS A 150 16.02 26.32 9.11
C LYS A 150 16.63 26.36 7.71
N ILE A 151 15.84 26.05 6.69
CA ILE A 151 16.29 26.15 5.30
C ILE A 151 16.48 27.63 4.92
N SER A 152 15.54 28.49 5.29
CA SER A 152 15.66 29.94 5.06
C SER A 152 16.88 30.55 5.75
N ASP A 153 17.15 30.17 6.99
CA ASP A 153 18.31 30.66 7.76
C ASP A 153 19.65 30.19 7.14
N ALA A 154 19.69 28.98 6.58
CA ALA A 154 20.86 28.45 5.91
C ALA A 154 21.18 29.16 4.58
N PHE A 155 20.16 29.67 3.88
CA PHE A 155 20.33 30.41 2.63
C PHE A 155 20.47 31.93 2.82
N ALA A 156 19.99 32.50 3.93
CA ALA A 156 20.16 33.92 4.26
C ALA A 156 21.55 34.25 4.85
N GLY A 157 22.33 33.24 5.24
CA GLY A 157 23.70 33.37 5.73
C GLY A 157 24.80 33.10 4.70
N ALA A 158 24.45 32.95 3.41
CA ALA A 158 25.36 32.79 2.28
C ALA A 158 25.30 34.01 1.36
#